data_AF-A0A0U1NNT3-F1
#
_entry.id   AF-A0A0U1NNT3-F1
#
_cell.length_a   1.000
_cell.length_b   1.000
_cell.length_c   1.000
_cell.angle_alpha   90.00
_cell.angle_beta   90.00
_cell.angle_gamma   90.00
#
_symmetry.space_group_name_H-M   'P 1'
#
loop_
_entity.id
_entity.type
_entity.pdbx_description
1 polymer ?
#
loop_
_entity_poly.entity_id
_entity_poly.type
_entity_poly.pdbx_seq_one_letter_code
_entity_poly.pdbx_strand_id
1 'polypeptide(L)'
;MLKPIAGISLLLCVIFLVATYGKDLMTRFEHRTFACNSRLTGPFELVVNKVRVGNTVQLVLPRETTALTITGITGDNVIAVSDDWSFSIDLETNEVVARDRAELAITRCQTTTFSM
;
A
#
# COMPACT_ATOMS: atom_id res chain seq x y z
N MET A 1 -44.56 -17.65 -29.93
CA MET A 1 -44.22 -16.26 -29.53
C MET A 1 -43.31 -16.33 -28.30
N LEU A 2 -42.00 -16.46 -28.51
CA LEU A 2 -40.97 -16.62 -27.47
C LEU A 2 -40.37 -15.24 -27.18
N LYS A 3 -40.88 -14.51 -26.17
CA LYS A 3 -40.37 -13.16 -25.87
C LYS A 3 -40.27 -12.71 -24.40
N PRO A 4 -40.40 -13.55 -23.34
CA PRO A 4 -40.06 -13.09 -21.98
C PRO A 4 -38.66 -13.53 -21.50
N ILE A 5 -38.03 -14.53 -22.13
CA ILE A 5 -36.82 -15.17 -21.60
C ILE A 5 -35.56 -14.29 -21.77
N ALA A 6 -35.50 -13.51 -22.87
CA ALA A 6 -34.34 -12.65 -23.16
C ALA A 6 -34.18 -11.51 -22.14
N GLY A 7 -35.28 -10.95 -21.62
CA GLY A 7 -35.24 -9.85 -20.65
C GLY A 7 -34.71 -10.29 -19.28
N ILE A 8 -35.06 -11.51 -18.85
CA ILE A 8 -34.64 -12.06 -17.56
C ILE A 8 -33.14 -12.38 -17.57
N SER A 9 -32.62 -12.90 -18.69
CA SER A 9 -31.19 -13.19 -18.86
C SER A 9 -30.34 -11.92 -18.83
N LEU A 10 -30.82 -10.82 -19.44
CA LEU A 10 -30.10 -9.55 -19.43
C LEU A 10 -30.04 -8.95 -18.01
N LEU A 11 -31.13 -9.05 -17.25
CA LEU A 11 -31.20 -8.55 -15.87
C LEU A 11 -30.25 -9.31 -14.94
N LEU A 12 -30.13 -10.63 -15.10
CA LEU A 12 -29.21 -11.46 -14.31
C LEU A 12 -27.74 -11.09 -14.56
N CYS A 13 -27.36 -10.81 -15.80
CA CYS A 13 -25.99 -10.38 -16.14
C CYS A 13 -25.60 -9.05 -15.47
N VAL A 14 -26.53 -8.09 -15.41
CA VAL A 14 -26.27 -6.79 -14.78
C VAL A 14 -26.11 -6.93 -13.26
N ILE A 15 -26.93 -7.76 -12.61
CA ILE A 15 -26.81 -8.02 -11.16
C ILE A 15 -25.48 -8.74 -10.85
N PHE A 16 -25.05 -9.67 -11.70
CA PHE A 16 -23.78 -10.36 -11.53
C PHE A 16 -22.57 -9.42 -11.69
N LEU A 17 -22.65 -8.46 -12.63
CA LEU A 17 -21.63 -7.42 -12.81
C LEU A 17 -21.57 -6.46 -11.61
N VAL A 18 -22.71 -6.06 -11.04
CA VAL A 18 -22.69 -5.16 -9.85
C VAL A 18 -22.17 -5.90 -8.60
N ALA A 19 -22.44 -7.20 -8.47
CA ALA A 19 -22.00 -8.00 -7.33
C ALA A 19 -20.48 -8.26 -7.28
N THR A 20 -19.79 -8.30 -8.43
CA THR A 20 -18.33 -8.53 -8.48
C THR A 20 -17.52 -7.25 -8.29
N TYR A 21 -18.07 -6.08 -8.63
CA TYR A 21 -17.39 -4.79 -8.47
C TYR A 21 -17.55 -4.18 -7.06
N GLY A 22 -18.45 -4.71 -6.21
CA GLY A 22 -18.76 -4.16 -4.90
C GLY A 22 -17.83 -4.58 -3.75
N LYS A 23 -16.90 -5.52 -3.96
CA LYS A 23 -16.05 -6.03 -2.88
C LYS A 23 -14.94 -5.07 -2.43
N ASP A 24 -14.64 -4.04 -3.22
CA ASP A 24 -13.51 -3.13 -3.00
C ASP A 24 -13.93 -1.78 -2.37
N LEU A 25 -15.23 -1.55 -2.14
CA LEU A 25 -15.75 -0.26 -1.68
C LEU A 25 -15.88 -0.14 -0.15
N MET A 26 -15.53 -1.18 0.62
CA MET A 26 -15.82 -1.25 2.06
C MET A 26 -14.60 -1.45 2.99
N THR A 27 -13.35 -1.36 2.51
CA THR A 27 -12.20 -1.24 3.43
C THR A 27 -11.95 0.24 3.72
N ARG A 28 -12.77 0.82 4.62
CA ARG A 28 -12.70 2.25 4.96
C ARG A 28 -11.38 2.62 5.64
N PHE A 29 -10.73 1.64 6.28
CA PHE A 29 -9.42 1.78 6.90
C PHE A 29 -8.60 0.50 6.66
N GLU A 30 -7.71 0.53 5.68
CA GLU A 30 -6.61 -0.42 5.57
C GLU A 30 -5.32 0.30 5.92
N HIS A 31 -4.56 -0.18 6.89
CA HIS A 31 -3.18 0.27 7.08
C HIS A 31 -2.25 -0.94 7.15
N ARG A 32 -1.07 -0.77 6.59
CA ARG A 32 -0.04 -1.81 6.53
C ARG A 32 1.23 -1.30 7.19
N THR A 33 1.74 -2.09 8.12
CA THR A 33 2.99 -1.80 8.81
C THR A 33 4.07 -2.75 8.30
N PHE A 34 5.22 -2.18 7.94
CA PHE A 34 6.42 -2.90 7.53
C PHE A 34 7.46 -2.78 8.64
N ALA A 35 7.67 -3.83 9.41
CA ALA A 35 8.70 -3.91 10.43
C ALA A 35 10.00 -4.44 9.84
N CYS A 36 11.04 -3.63 9.84
CA CYS A 36 12.29 -3.85 9.13
C CYS A 36 13.48 -3.77 10.09
N ASN A 37 14.59 -4.44 9.76
CA ASN A 37 15.85 -4.25 10.44
C ASN A 37 16.99 -4.20 9.40
N SER A 38 17.59 -3.03 9.24
CA SER A 38 18.61 -2.75 8.23
C SER A 38 19.92 -2.35 8.88
N ARG A 39 21.03 -2.57 8.17
CA ARG A 39 22.35 -2.07 8.60
C ARG A 39 22.46 -0.54 8.54
N LEU A 40 21.64 0.11 7.71
CA LEU A 40 21.66 1.57 7.52
C LEU A 40 20.87 2.30 8.62
N THR A 41 19.62 1.88 8.86
CA THR A 41 18.70 2.53 9.80
C THR A 41 18.62 1.85 11.18
N GLY A 42 19.10 0.61 11.31
CA GLY A 42 18.76 -0.24 12.45
C GLY A 42 17.32 -0.77 12.35
N PRO A 43 16.64 -1.05 13.48
CA PRO A 43 15.23 -1.43 13.48
C PRO A 43 14.34 -0.21 13.21
N PHE A 44 13.38 -0.36 12.30
CA PHE A 44 12.43 0.70 11.96
C PHE A 44 11.09 0.10 11.48
N GLU A 45 10.04 0.91 11.53
CA GLU A 45 8.76 0.57 10.93
C GLU A 45 8.32 1.61 9.90
N LEU A 46 7.68 1.16 8.82
CA LEU A 46 6.98 2.03 7.88
C LEU A 46 5.48 1.74 7.98
N VAL A 47 4.70 2.74 8.38
CA VAL A 47 3.24 2.63 8.49
C VAL A 47 2.59 3.33 7.29
N VAL A 48 2.01 2.52 6.41
CA VAL A 48 1.36 2.94 5.17
C VAL A 48 -0.15 2.87 5.36
N ASN A 49 -0.79 4.03 5.51
CA ASN A 49 -2.25 4.12 5.69
C ASN A 49 -3.01 4.21 4.37
N LYS A 50 -2.50 4.99 3.41
CA LYS A 50 -3.18 5.20 2.12
C LYS A 50 -2.13 5.38 1.04
N VAL A 51 -2.09 4.44 0.10
CA VAL A 51 -1.16 4.47 -1.03
C VAL A 51 -1.67 5.47 -2.07
N ARG A 52 -1.28 6.73 -1.92
CA ARG A 52 -1.60 7.82 -2.86
C ARG A 52 -0.51 8.89 -2.81
N VAL A 53 -0.12 9.41 -3.97
CA VAL A 53 0.82 10.54 -4.06
C VAL A 53 0.29 11.75 -3.28
N GLY A 54 1.16 12.38 -2.50
CA GLY A 54 0.86 13.50 -1.60
C GLY A 54 0.43 13.07 -0.20
N ASN A 55 0.06 11.80 0.03
CA ASN A 55 -0.15 11.29 1.38
C ASN A 55 1.20 10.96 2.04
N THR A 56 1.15 10.68 3.35
CA THR A 56 2.34 10.37 4.13
C THR A 56 2.42 8.89 4.54
N VAL A 57 3.63 8.34 4.51
CA VAL A 57 4.04 7.13 5.23
C VAL A 57 4.72 7.58 6.53
N GLN A 58 4.41 6.94 7.66
CA GLN A 58 5.12 7.23 8.91
C GLN A 58 6.35 6.32 9.00
N LEU A 59 7.52 6.91 9.10
CA LEU A 59 8.75 6.23 9.50
C LEU A 59 8.84 6.27 11.02
N VAL A 60 8.78 5.13 11.67
CA VAL A 60 8.94 5.00 13.11
C VAL A 60 10.31 4.41 13.39
N LEU A 61 11.17 5.20 14.01
CA LEU A 61 12.47 4.81 14.54
C LEU A 61 12.37 4.70 16.07
N PRO A 62 13.32 4.05 16.76
CA PRO A 62 13.22 3.81 18.21
C PRO A 62 13.07 5.07 19.07
N ARG A 63 13.41 6.25 18.55
CA ARG A 63 13.37 7.52 19.29
C ARG A 63 12.59 8.63 18.59
N GLU A 64 12.16 8.41 17.35
CA GLU A 64 11.56 9.46 16.54
C GLU A 64 10.54 8.90 15.55
N THR A 65 9.63 9.76 15.12
CA THR A 65 8.68 9.43 14.06
C THR A 65 8.69 10.55 13.04
N THR A 66 8.91 10.19 11.78
CA THR A 66 9.08 11.12 10.68
C THR A 66 8.03 10.84 9.61
N ALA A 67 7.33 11.88 9.17
CA ALA A 67 6.40 11.76 8.05
C ALA A 67 7.18 11.83 6.73
N LEU A 68 7.08 10.77 5.93
CA LEU A 68 7.61 10.68 4.57
C LEU A 68 6.48 10.95 3.58
N THR A 69 6.64 11.88 2.65
CA THR A 69 5.64 12.16 1.61
C THR A 69 5.77 11.17 0.46
N ILE A 70 4.68 10.52 0.08
CA ILE A 70 4.63 9.68 -1.11
C ILE A 70 4.73 10.57 -2.36
N THR A 71 5.81 10.44 -3.10
CA THR A 71 6.08 11.23 -4.31
C THR A 71 5.88 10.45 -5.59
N GLY A 72 5.89 9.11 -5.53
CA GLY A 72 5.70 8.25 -6.69
C GLY A 72 5.07 6.92 -6.34
N ILE A 73 4.30 6.38 -7.28
CA ILE A 73 3.74 5.03 -7.23
C ILE A 73 3.90 4.42 -8.62
N THR A 74 4.55 3.25 -8.71
CA THR A 74 4.80 2.53 -9.96
C THR A 74 4.47 1.06 -9.77
N GLY A 75 3.31 0.61 -10.25
CA GLY A 75 2.78 -0.71 -9.92
C GLY A 75 2.61 -0.84 -8.41
N ASP A 76 3.19 -1.89 -7.82
CA ASP A 76 3.18 -2.16 -6.38
C ASP A 76 4.32 -1.47 -5.61
N ASN A 77 5.13 -0.65 -6.28
CA ASN A 77 6.20 0.12 -5.63
C ASN A 77 5.73 1.52 -5.24
N VAL A 78 5.96 1.88 -3.97
CA VAL A 78 5.67 3.19 -3.39
C VAL A 78 6.97 3.89 -3.01
N ILE A 79 7.16 5.12 -3.50
CA ILE A 79 8.31 5.96 -3.19
C ILE A 79 7.87 7.04 -2.20
N ALA A 80 8.44 7.01 -0.99
CA ALA A 80 8.17 7.95 0.08
C ALA A 80 9.46 8.64 0.54
N VAL A 81 9.43 9.96 0.65
CA VAL A 81 10.63 10.78 0.88
C VAL A 81 10.42 11.86 1.95
N SER A 82 11.50 12.22 2.64
CA SER A 82 11.67 13.44 3.45
C SER A 82 13.00 14.10 3.09
N ASP A 83 13.41 15.12 3.85
CA ASP A 83 14.68 15.83 3.63
C ASP A 83 15.89 14.90 3.75
N ASP A 84 15.87 13.96 4.69
CA ASP A 84 16.99 13.06 4.99
C ASP A 84 16.82 11.66 4.41
N TRP A 85 15.57 11.22 4.19
CA TRP A 85 15.29 9.82 3.86
C TRP A 85 14.53 9.64 2.55
N SER A 86 14.87 8.57 1.83
CA SER A 86 14.07 8.07 0.71
C SER A 86 13.85 6.58 0.87
N PHE A 87 12.60 6.14 0.82
CA PHE A 87 12.21 4.74 0.89
C PHE A 87 11.44 4.34 -0.37
N SER A 88 11.84 3.22 -0.97
CA SER A 88 11.02 2.50 -1.95
C SER A 88 10.45 1.25 -1.28
N ILE A 89 9.13 1.09 -1.30
CA ILE A 89 8.42 0.01 -0.62
C ILE A 89 7.72 -0.81 -1.69
N ASP A 90 8.12 -2.07 -1.84
CA ASP A 90 7.43 -3.05 -2.67
C ASP A 90 6.32 -3.72 -1.84
N LEU A 91 5.06 -3.40 -2.18
CA LEU A 91 3.88 -3.89 -1.50
C LEU A 91 3.60 -5.38 -1.79
N GLU A 92 4.15 -5.95 -2.85
CA GLU A 92 3.99 -7.37 -3.18
C GLU A 92 5.03 -8.22 -2.46
N THR A 93 6.31 -7.84 -2.56
CA THR A 93 7.44 -8.67 -2.08
C THR A 93 7.87 -8.39 -0.64
N ASN A 94 7.31 -7.32 -0.03
CA ASN A 94 7.67 -6.79 1.28
C ASN A 94 9.13 -6.31 1.35
N GLU A 95 9.74 -6.02 0.21
CA GLU A 95 11.08 -5.47 0.15
C GLU A 95 11.03 -3.95 0.30
N VAL A 96 11.92 -3.43 1.14
CA VAL A 96 12.10 -2.00 1.36
C VAL A 96 13.52 -1.63 1.02
N VAL A 97 13.65 -0.65 0.15
CA VAL A 97 14.92 -0.02 -0.19
C VAL A 97 14.99 1.31 0.54
N ALA A 98 15.84 1.38 1.57
CA ALA A 98 16.14 2.60 2.31
C ALA A 98 17.35 3.29 1.68
N ARG A 99 17.27 4.61 1.50
CA ARG A 99 18.37 5.45 1.03
C ARG A 99 18.54 6.65 1.95
N ASP A 100 19.78 6.85 2.39
CA ASP A 100 20.27 8.06 3.05
C ASP A 100 21.45 8.57 2.23
N ARG A 101 21.26 9.70 1.54
CA ARG A 101 22.26 10.33 0.64
C ARG A 101 22.87 9.33 -0.35
N ALA A 102 24.10 8.86 -0.10
CA ALA A 102 24.85 7.96 -0.97
C ALA A 102 24.76 6.48 -0.55
N GLU A 103 24.20 6.19 0.62
CA GLU A 103 24.06 4.85 1.15
C GLU A 103 22.66 4.28 0.84
N LEU A 104 22.65 2.99 0.56
CA LEU A 104 21.47 2.22 0.17
C LEU A 104 21.50 0.91 0.94
N ALA A 105 20.36 0.54 1.52
CA ALA A 105 20.14 -0.77 2.08
C ALA A 105 18.81 -1.35 1.59
N ILE A 106 18.87 -2.62 1.21
CA ILE A 106 17.71 -3.41 0.82
C ILE A 106 17.38 -4.33 1.99
N THR A 107 16.12 -4.38 2.41
CA THR A 107 15.68 -5.19 3.54
C THR A 107 14.30 -5.74 3.27
N ARG A 108 14.12 -7.05 3.39
CA ARG A 108 12.79 -7.66 3.41
C ARG A 108 12.21 -7.51 4.81
N CYS A 109 11.01 -6.95 4.89
CA CYS A 109 10.35 -6.61 6.14
C CYS A 109 9.24 -7.61 6.47
N GLN A 110 8.94 -7.72 7.77
CA GLN A 110 7.73 -8.38 8.22
C GLN A 110 6.56 -7.43 8.08
N THR A 111 5.42 -7.91 7.57
CA THR A 111 4.25 -7.06 7.34
C THR A 111 3.05 -7.50 8.14
N THR A 112 2.38 -6.52 8.73
CA THR A 112 1.06 -6.68 9.31
C THR A 112 0.08 -5.79 8.57
N THR A 113 -1.07 -6.33 8.21
CA THR A 113 -2.18 -5.58 7.60
C THR A 113 -3.32 -5.55 8.56
N PHE A 114 -3.87 -4.36 8.77
CA PHE A 114 -5.08 -4.15 9.54
C PHE A 114 -6.14 -3.54 8.63
N SER A 115 -7.29 -4.21 8.56
CA SER A 115 -8.45 -3.77 7.79
C SER A 115 -9.70 -3.79 8.68
N MET A 116 -10.46 -2.70 8.70
CA MET A 116 -11.76 -2.58 9.37
C MET A 116 -12.85 -2.07 8.42
#